data_AF-A0A3S0HJB4-F1
#
_entry.id   AF-A0A3S0HJB4-F1
#
_cell.length_a   1.000
_cell.length_b   1.000
_cell.length_c   1.000
_cell.angle_alpha   90.00
_cell.angle_beta   90.00
_cell.angle_gamma   90.00
#
_symmetry.space_group_name_H-M   'P 1'
#
loop_
_entity.id
_entity.type
_entity.pdbx_description
1 polymer ?
#
loop_
_entity_poly.entity_id
_entity_poly.type
_entity_poly.pdbx_seq_one_letter_code
_entity_poly.pdbx_strand_id
1 'polypeptide(L)'
;MATFQVPDLGRLTEAVKDILTVRRVFGEPVETDGALVIPVARVSGGSGVGFGSGSSDRPDSDKPDDNDGSGGRPGSEEGGGGGFGVNVKADGIYLIRDGEAQWVPALDFNRLAASGMMLGLAAIVAWVVTSRN
;
A
#
# COMPACT_ATOMS: atom_id res chain seq x y z
N MET A 1 17.69 26.79 32.22
CA MET A 1 18.04 25.36 31.99
C MET A 1 16.82 24.72 31.36
N ALA A 2 16.81 24.51 30.05
CA ALA A 2 15.66 23.95 29.34
C ALA A 2 15.72 22.42 29.41
N THR A 3 14.71 21.80 30.01
CA THR A 3 14.57 20.34 30.07
C THR A 3 14.27 19.81 28.68
N PHE A 4 15.22 19.08 28.09
CA PHE A 4 14.99 18.35 26.86
C PHE A 4 14.16 17.11 27.22
N GLN A 5 12.88 17.13 26.90
CA GLN A 5 11.99 15.99 27.10
C GLN A 5 12.35 14.93 26.08
N VAL A 6 13.00 13.86 26.52
CA VAL A 6 13.34 12.70 25.67
C VAL A 6 12.03 12.15 25.08
N PRO A 7 11.88 12.08 23.75
CA PRO A 7 10.67 11.53 23.13
C PRO A 7 10.44 10.10 23.60
N ASP A 8 9.22 9.80 24.05
CA ASP A 8 8.83 8.46 24.45
C ASP A 8 8.69 7.58 23.21
N LEU A 9 9.73 6.78 22.94
CA LEU A 9 9.79 5.85 21.80
C LEU A 9 8.69 4.79 21.85
N GLY A 10 8.14 4.50 23.02
CA GLY A 10 7.01 3.57 23.18
C GLY A 10 5.74 4.13 22.52
N ARG A 11 5.44 5.41 22.76
CA ARG A 11 4.30 6.12 22.16
C ARG A 11 4.42 6.23 20.64
N LEU A 12 5.62 6.48 20.14
CA LEU A 12 5.87 6.54 18.69
C LEU A 12 5.66 5.17 18.04
N THR A 13 6.11 4.10 18.69
CA THR A 13 5.95 2.72 18.19
C THR A 13 4.50 2.29 18.20
N GLU A 14 3.71 2.66 19.22
CA GLU A 14 2.27 2.41 19.23
C GLU A 14 1.53 3.21 18.16
N ALA A 15 1.85 4.49 17.98
CA ALA A 15 1.27 5.31 16.91
C ALA A 15 1.55 4.71 15.52
N VAL A 16 2.77 4.19 15.29
CA VAL A 16 3.12 3.51 14.03
C VAL A 16 2.38 2.17 13.86
N LYS A 17 2.18 1.41 14.94
CA LYS A 17 1.41 0.16 14.91
C LYS A 17 -0.08 0.38 14.63
N ASP A 18 -0.67 1.44 15.17
CA ASP A 18 -2.06 1.80 14.91
C ASP A 18 -2.28 2.22 13.44
N ILE A 19 -1.29 2.89 12.83
CA ILE A 19 -1.33 3.27 11.41
C ILE A 19 -1.21 2.05 10.48
N LEU A 20 -0.57 0.97 10.92
CA LEU A 20 -0.36 -0.26 10.16
C LEU A 20 -1.19 -1.41 10.73
N THR A 21 -2.52 -1.33 10.57
CA THR A 21 -3.39 -2.43 11.00
C THR A 21 -3.33 -3.58 10.00
N VAL A 22 -2.84 -4.75 10.41
CA VAL A 22 -2.90 -5.99 9.63
C VAL A 22 -3.69 -7.04 10.38
N ARG A 23 -4.75 -7.56 9.76
CA ARG A 23 -5.62 -8.58 10.35
C ARG A 23 -5.80 -9.75 9.41
N ARG A 24 -5.79 -10.97 9.95
CA ARG A 24 -6.21 -12.17 9.24
C ARG A 24 -7.72 -12.38 9.44
N VAL A 25 -8.42 -12.70 8.36
CA VAL A 25 -9.85 -12.96 8.33
C VAL A 25 -10.07 -14.36 7.80
N PHE A 26 -10.91 -15.12 8.48
CA PHE A 26 -11.34 -16.45 8.05
C PHE A 26 -12.74 -16.32 7.45
N GLY A 27 -12.92 -16.88 6.25
CA GLY A 27 -14.21 -16.96 5.60
C GLY A 27 -15.09 -18.06 6.22
N GLU A 28 -16.34 -18.10 5.80
CA GLU A 28 -17.23 -19.21 6.14
C GLU A 28 -16.62 -20.52 5.63
N PRO A 29 -16.54 -21.57 6.48
CA PRO A 29 -16.10 -22.88 6.03
C PRO A 29 -17.06 -23.44 4.98
N VAL A 30 -16.53 -23.97 3.89
CA VAL A 30 -17.29 -24.60 2.81
C VAL A 30 -16.86 -26.05 2.70
N GLU A 31 -17.82 -26.97 2.71
CA GLU A 31 -17.53 -28.38 2.46
C GLU A 31 -17.54 -28.65 0.95
N THR A 32 -16.50 -29.32 0.45
CA THR A 32 -16.35 -29.67 -0.97
C THR A 32 -15.59 -30.99 -1.07
N ASP A 33 -16.16 -31.95 -1.79
CA ASP A 33 -15.59 -33.28 -2.02
C ASP A 33 -15.15 -34.01 -0.74
N GLY A 34 -15.90 -33.86 0.36
CA GLY A 34 -15.57 -34.45 1.65
C GLY A 34 -14.38 -33.81 2.37
N ALA A 35 -13.95 -32.62 1.94
CA ALA A 35 -13.01 -31.79 2.67
C ALA A 35 -13.68 -30.49 3.12
N LEU A 36 -13.31 -30.02 4.30
CA LEU A 36 -13.70 -28.71 4.81
C LEU A 36 -12.65 -27.68 4.37
N VAL A 37 -13.09 -26.69 3.60
CA VAL A 37 -12.26 -25.60 3.10
C VAL A 37 -12.52 -24.36 3.94
N ILE A 38 -11.48 -23.78 4.54
CA ILE A 38 -11.56 -22.52 5.29
C ILE A 38 -10.77 -21.45 4.54
N PRO A 39 -11.44 -20.50 3.87
CA PRO A 39 -10.77 -19.41 3.16
C PRO A 39 -10.07 -18.46 4.14
N VAL A 40 -8.87 -17.98 3.77
CA VAL A 40 -8.10 -17.04 4.58
C VAL A 40 -7.68 -15.84 3.76
N ALA A 41 -8.04 -14.66 4.25
CA ALA A 41 -7.64 -13.38 3.70
C ALA A 41 -6.83 -12.57 4.71
N ARG A 42 -5.96 -11.71 4.21
CA ARG A 42 -5.29 -10.65 4.95
C ARG A 42 -5.91 -9.32 4.58
N VAL A 43 -6.29 -8.56 5.59
CA VAL A 43 -6.77 -7.19 5.46
C VAL A 43 -5.72 -6.29 6.08
N SER A 44 -5.22 -5.35 5.30
CA SER A 44 -4.35 -4.28 5.80
C SER A 44 -4.99 -2.93 5.53
N GLY A 45 -4.99 -2.06 6.53
CA GLY A 45 -5.51 -0.70 6.42
C GLY A 45 -4.46 0.30 6.85
N GLY A 46 -4.44 1.47 6.20
CA GLY A 46 -3.55 2.56 6.56
C GLY A 46 -4.09 3.91 6.14
N SER A 47 -3.65 4.94 6.85
CA SER A 47 -3.89 6.34 6.51
C SER A 47 -2.56 6.96 6.07
N GLY A 48 -2.60 7.74 4.99
CA GLY A 48 -1.45 8.49 4.49
C GLY A 48 -1.82 9.96 4.31
N VAL A 49 -0.88 10.85 4.63
CA VAL A 49 -0.97 12.26 4.26
C VAL A 49 -0.09 12.49 3.04
N GLY A 50 -0.69 12.97 1.96
CA GLY A 50 -0.01 13.40 0.75
C GLY A 50 -0.02 14.92 0.66
N PHE A 51 1.10 15.52 0.28
CA PHE A 51 1.15 16.93 -0.08
C PHE A 51 1.05 17.00 -1.61
N GLY A 52 -0.08 17.48 -2.11
CA GLY A 52 -0.28 17.74 -3.53
C GLY A 52 0.08 19.19 -3.82
N SER A 53 1.21 19.45 -4.47
CA SER A 53 1.40 20.72 -5.15
C SER A 53 0.51 20.70 -6.40
N GLY A 54 -0.68 21.30 -6.31
CA GLY A 54 -1.56 21.48 -7.46
C GLY A 54 -0.90 22.43 -8.47
N SER A 55 -0.13 21.88 -9.40
CA SER A 55 0.29 22.61 -10.60
C SER A 55 -0.85 22.58 -11.60
N SER A 56 -1.81 23.49 -11.46
CA SER A 56 -2.74 23.79 -12.53
C SER A 56 -2.04 24.67 -13.58
N ASP A 57 -1.08 24.09 -14.31
CA ASP A 57 -0.61 24.66 -15.57
C ASP A 57 -1.65 24.33 -16.65
N ARG A 58 -2.72 25.12 -16.71
CA ARG A 58 -3.56 25.20 -17.91
C ARG A 58 -2.96 26.31 -18.78
N PRO A 59 -2.46 26.01 -20.00
CA PRO A 59 -2.04 27.05 -20.91
C PRO A 59 -3.25 27.89 -21.29
N ASP A 60 -3.03 29.18 -21.18
CA ASP A 60 -3.86 30.29 -21.62
C ASP A 60 -4.57 30.01 -22.95
N SER A 61 -5.88 30.25 -22.98
CA SER A 61 -6.61 30.40 -24.23
C SER A 61 -7.74 31.41 -24.02
N ASP A 62 -7.38 32.67 -24.21
CA ASP A 62 -8.17 33.77 -24.78
C ASP A 62 -9.68 33.74 -24.48
N LYS A 63 -10.10 34.49 -23.45
CA LYS A 63 -11.43 35.11 -23.43
C LYS A 63 -11.35 36.55 -22.91
N PRO A 64 -11.92 37.54 -23.65
CA PRO A 64 -11.93 38.92 -23.20
C PRO A 64 -12.85 39.09 -21.99
N ASP A 65 -12.22 39.70 -20.99
CA ASP A 65 -12.68 40.51 -19.89
C ASP A 65 -14.05 41.18 -20.09
N ASP A 66 -15.04 40.72 -19.31
CA ASP A 66 -16.19 41.51 -18.90
C ASP A 66 -16.64 41.15 -17.47
N ASN A 67 -16.55 42.15 -16.61
CA ASN A 67 -17.41 42.45 -15.46
C ASN A 67 -17.07 41.91 -14.05
N ASP A 68 -16.71 42.90 -13.21
CA ASP A 68 -17.12 43.20 -11.83
C ASP A 68 -17.44 42.06 -10.85
N GLY A 69 -16.71 42.07 -9.73
CA GLY A 69 -17.16 41.38 -8.52
C GLY A 69 -16.02 40.95 -7.60
N SER A 70 -15.77 41.76 -6.57
CA SER A 70 -15.25 41.35 -5.26
C SER A 70 -13.88 40.68 -5.20
N GLY A 71 -12.90 41.43 -4.67
CA GLY A 71 -11.57 40.93 -4.35
C GLY A 71 -11.56 39.70 -3.43
N GLY A 72 -11.04 38.60 -3.97
CA GLY A 72 -10.44 37.51 -3.21
C GLY A 72 -9.12 37.17 -3.89
N ARG A 73 -7.98 37.42 -3.23
CA ARG A 73 -6.67 36.97 -3.70
C ARG A 73 -6.72 35.44 -3.89
N PRO A 74 -6.27 34.85 -5.01
CA PRO A 74 -6.05 33.43 -5.06
C PRO A 74 -4.81 33.16 -4.22
N GLY A 75 -5.02 32.78 -2.95
CA GLY A 75 -3.99 32.17 -2.15
C GLY A 75 -3.50 30.91 -2.85
N SER A 76 -2.21 30.65 -2.77
CA SER A 76 -1.62 29.36 -3.10
C SER A 76 -2.37 28.26 -2.34
N GLU A 77 -3.26 27.55 -3.04
CA GLU A 77 -3.95 26.39 -2.48
C GLU A 77 -2.96 25.22 -2.42
N GLU A 78 -2.14 25.23 -1.38
CA GLU A 78 -1.34 24.07 -0.97
C GLU A 78 -2.32 22.98 -0.49
N GLY A 79 -2.74 22.15 -1.45
CA GLY A 79 -3.64 21.03 -1.20
C GLY A 79 -2.93 19.90 -0.46
N GLY A 80 -3.05 19.88 0.87
CA GLY A 80 -2.77 18.68 1.66
C GLY A 80 -3.86 17.63 1.44
N GLY A 81 -3.56 16.60 0.66
CA GLY A 81 -4.46 15.46 0.42
C GLY A 81 -4.15 14.29 1.33
N GLY A 82 -4.93 14.11 2.40
CA GLY A 82 -4.94 12.86 3.18
C GLY A 82 -5.81 11.78 2.53
N GLY A 83 -5.37 10.52 2.55
CA GLY A 83 -6.11 9.37 2.02
C GLY A 83 -6.08 8.18 2.98
N PHE A 84 -7.17 7.42 3.00
CA PHE A 84 -7.25 6.13 3.70
C PHE A 84 -7.36 5.01 2.67
N GLY A 85 -6.63 3.93 2.89
CA GLY A 85 -6.63 2.77 2.00
C GLY A 85 -6.86 1.48 2.77
N VAL A 86 -7.68 0.59 2.20
CA VAL A 86 -7.82 -0.80 2.66
C VAL A 86 -7.37 -1.71 1.52
N ASN A 87 -6.44 -2.60 1.80
CA ASN A 87 -6.04 -3.66 0.89
C ASN A 87 -6.49 -5.01 1.46
N VAL A 88 -7.20 -5.78 0.64
CA VAL A 88 -7.60 -7.15 0.96
C VAL A 88 -6.89 -8.07 0.00
N LYS A 89 -6.15 -9.04 0.52
CA LYS A 89 -5.45 -10.05 -0.27
C LYS A 89 -5.81 -11.44 0.23
N ALA A 90 -6.11 -12.37 -0.67
CA ALA A 90 -6.22 -13.78 -0.31
C ALA A 90 -4.84 -14.32 0.06
N ASP A 91 -4.70 -14.88 1.26
CA ASP A 91 -3.46 -15.51 1.73
C ASP A 91 -3.44 -17.00 1.34
N GLY A 92 -4.61 -17.66 1.33
CA GLY A 92 -4.74 -19.08 0.99
C GLY A 92 -6.00 -19.71 1.58
N ILE A 93 -6.00 -21.03 1.66
CA ILE A 93 -7.08 -21.83 2.26
C ILE A 93 -6.48 -22.88 3.20
N TYR A 94 -7.20 -23.20 4.28
CA TYR A 94 -6.99 -24.46 4.98
C TYR A 94 -7.90 -25.52 4.39
N LEU A 95 -7.32 -26.64 3.97
CA LEU A 95 -8.04 -27.84 3.54
C LEU A 95 -7.98 -28.86 4.67
N ILE A 96 -9.13 -29.22 5.22
CA ILE A 96 -9.21 -30.24 6.27
C ILE A 96 -9.87 -31.47 5.67
N ARG A 97 -9.15 -32.58 5.65
CA ARG A 97 -9.61 -33.88 5.13
C ARG A 97 -9.13 -34.97 6.06
N ASP A 98 -10.00 -35.93 6.40
CA ASP A 98 -9.67 -37.06 7.27
C ASP A 98 -9.06 -36.66 8.64
N GLY A 99 -9.43 -35.48 9.15
CA GLY A 99 -8.91 -34.93 10.40
C GLY A 99 -7.55 -34.22 10.30
N GLU A 100 -6.95 -34.18 9.11
CA GLU A 100 -5.69 -33.49 8.86
C GLU A 100 -5.92 -32.12 8.22
N ALA A 101 -5.26 -31.09 8.73
CA ALA A 101 -5.32 -29.73 8.20
C ALA A 101 -4.09 -29.42 7.34
N GLN A 102 -4.29 -29.12 6.06
CA GLN A 102 -3.26 -28.70 5.13
C GLN A 102 -3.44 -27.23 4.74
N TRP A 103 -2.36 -26.45 4.77
CA TRP A 103 -2.35 -25.08 4.26
C TRP A 103 -2.03 -25.06 2.76
N VAL A 104 -2.90 -24.42 1.98
CA VAL A 104 -2.70 -24.20 0.54
C VAL A 104 -2.60 -22.69 0.28
N PRO A 105 -1.40 -22.16 -0.01
CA PRO A 105 -1.20 -20.72 -0.21
C PRO A 105 -1.73 -20.24 -1.56
N ALA A 106 -2.28 -19.03 -1.60
CA ALA A 106 -2.60 -18.32 -2.83
C ALA A 106 -1.32 -17.70 -3.43
N LEU A 107 -0.50 -18.53 -4.07
CA LEU A 107 0.73 -18.11 -4.73
C LEU A 107 0.43 -17.26 -5.97
N ASP A 108 1.05 -16.07 -6.02
CA ASP A 108 1.01 -15.19 -7.19
C ASP A 108 2.23 -15.48 -8.08
N PHE A 109 2.03 -16.35 -9.07
CA PHE A 109 3.08 -16.74 -10.02
C PHE A 109 3.56 -15.58 -10.88
N ASN A 110 2.71 -14.58 -11.17
CA ASN A 110 3.10 -13.41 -11.94
C ASN A 110 4.11 -12.57 -11.15
N ARG A 111 3.84 -12.37 -9.86
CA ARG A 111 4.77 -11.65 -8.98
C ARG A 111 6.08 -12.42 -8.76
N LEU A 112 6.02 -13.74 -8.62
CA LEU A 112 7.23 -14.57 -8.54
C LEU A 112 8.06 -14.47 -9.82
N ALA A 113 7.43 -14.62 -10.99
CA ALA A 113 8.10 -14.49 -12.28
C ALA A 113 8.75 -13.10 -12.44
N ALA A 114 8.02 -12.03 -12.13
CA ALA A 114 8.54 -10.67 -12.19
C ALA A 114 9.76 -10.48 -11.26
N SER A 115 9.71 -11.02 -10.03
CA SER A 115 10.84 -10.94 -9.10
C SER A 115 12.07 -11.70 -9.63
N GLY A 116 11.87 -12.86 -10.26
CA GLY A 116 12.95 -13.62 -10.90
C GLY A 116 13.58 -12.88 -12.09
N MET A 117 12.76 -12.24 -12.92
CA MET A 117 13.24 -11.42 -14.05
C MET A 117 14.09 -10.25 -13.57
N MET A 118 13.64 -9.52 -12.53
CA MET A 118 14.40 -8.41 -11.95
C MET A 118 15.76 -8.85 -11.41
N LEU A 119 15.80 -9.97 -10.68
CA LEU A 119 17.06 -10.55 -10.19
C LEU A 119 17.97 -10.99 -11.34
N GLY A 120 17.40 -11.63 -12.36
CA GLY A 120 18.13 -12.03 -13.56
C GLY A 120 18.75 -10.85 -14.29
N LEU A 121 17.99 -9.78 -14.51
CA LEU A 121 18.49 -8.55 -15.13
C LEU A 121 19.61 -7.91 -14.29
N ALA A 122 19.43 -7.82 -12.97
CA ALA A 122 20.46 -7.28 -12.09
C ALA A 122 21.75 -8.12 -12.14
N ALA A 123 21.63 -9.45 -12.18
CA ALA A 123 22.78 -10.34 -12.31
C ALA A 123 23.50 -10.17 -13.66
N ILE A 124 22.76 -10.01 -14.76
CA ILE A 124 23.33 -9.73 -16.09
C ILE A 124 24.09 -8.40 -16.07
N VAL A 125 23.50 -7.34 -15.51
CA VAL A 125 24.16 -6.03 -15.40
C VAL A 125 25.43 -6.14 -14.57
N ALA A 126 25.38 -6.80 -13.42
CA ALA A 126 26.54 -7.01 -12.57
C ALA A 126 27.65 -7.78 -13.31
N TRP A 127 27.29 -8.84 -14.04
CA TRP A 127 28.22 -9.62 -14.85
C TRP A 127 28.86 -8.80 -15.97
N VAL A 128 28.09 -7.95 -16.67
CA VAL A 128 28.62 -7.06 -17.71
C VAL A 128 29.60 -6.03 -17.12
N VAL A 129 29.32 -5.48 -15.94
CA VAL A 129 30.20 -4.50 -15.29
C VAL A 129 31.49 -5.15 -14.81
N THR A 130 31.42 -6.31 -14.16
CA THR A 130 32.61 -6.99 -13.63
C THR A 130 33.45 -7.63 -14.73
N SER A 131 32.84 -8.07 -15.83
CA SER A 131 33.58 -8.60 -17.00
C SER A 131 34.29 -7.53 -17.83
N ARG A 132 33.96 -6.26 -17.62
CA ARG A 132 34.58 -5.10 -18.28
C ARG A 132 35.74 -4.48 -17.49
N ASN A 133 36.05 -5.02 -16.32
CA ASN A 133 37.10 -4.55 -15.41
C ASN A 133 38.19 -5.60 -15.23
#